data_AF-R7CBW1-F1
#
_entry.id   AF-R7CBW1-F1
#
_cell.length_a   1.000
_cell.length_b   1.000
_cell.length_c   1.000
_cell.angle_alpha   90.00
_cell.angle_beta   90.00
_cell.angle_gamma   90.00
#
_symmetry.space_group_name_H-M   'P 1'
#
loop_
_entity.id
_entity.type
_entity.pdbx_description
1 polymer ?
#
loop_
_entity_poly.entity_id
_entity_poly.type
_entity_poly.pdbx_seq_one_letter_code
_entity_poly.pdbx_strand_id
1 'polypeptide(L)'
;MTNSYRASSENLASGGLASSGNRSTTSISKHSLACDTESASKHPLVIEHIQVRPDRMEVTIRVRSEQFAYTNNQIIEEVLSHFPSLGMHACRNHKGRLFADVMNHTSIPHLLEHMVVDGQTRRAQKEDRIFTGTTQWSREDPLVALVAFSYEDDLVALEVLNQCVALLNAILLVSIEVGTTINGRNNDNSAHL
;
A
#
# COMPACT_ATOMS: atom_id res chain seq x y z
N MET A 1 33.30 -50.91 -36.34
CA MET A 1 32.30 -51.62 -37.16
C MET A 1 31.01 -50.80 -37.07
N THR A 2 30.86 -49.67 -37.77
CA THR A 2 30.53 -49.46 -39.21
C THR A 2 29.32 -50.25 -39.70
N ASN A 3 28.16 -49.58 -39.77
CA ASN A 3 27.46 -49.20 -41.00
C ASN A 3 26.15 -48.48 -40.58
N SER A 4 25.84 -47.23 -40.93
CA SER A 4 25.90 -46.46 -42.19
C SER A 4 24.75 -46.77 -43.16
N TYR A 5 24.26 -45.68 -43.78
CA TYR A 5 23.43 -45.54 -45.01
C TYR A 5 21.91 -45.42 -44.80
N ARG A 6 21.16 -44.47 -45.40
CA ARG A 6 21.37 -43.35 -46.36
C ARG A 6 20.00 -42.59 -46.41
N ALA A 7 19.87 -41.26 -46.32
CA ALA A 7 19.85 -40.25 -47.40
C ALA A 7 18.94 -40.64 -48.61
N SER A 8 18.07 -39.83 -49.21
CA SER A 8 18.08 -38.37 -49.50
C SER A 8 16.72 -37.91 -50.09
N SER A 9 16.48 -36.57 -50.09
CA SER A 9 15.96 -35.69 -51.18
C SER A 9 14.61 -36.02 -51.87
N GLU A 10 13.75 -35.09 -52.32
CA GLU A 10 13.77 -33.64 -52.49
C GLU A 10 12.36 -33.15 -52.94
N ASN A 11 12.05 -31.89 -52.58
CA ASN A 11 11.25 -30.85 -53.27
C ASN A 11 10.00 -31.15 -54.12
N LEU A 12 8.93 -30.37 -53.87
CA LEU A 12 8.38 -29.43 -54.87
C LEU A 12 7.41 -28.38 -54.26
N ALA A 13 7.52 -27.16 -54.80
CA ALA A 13 6.90 -25.89 -54.41
C ALA A 13 5.35 -25.91 -54.44
N SER A 14 4.62 -25.00 -53.78
CA SER A 14 4.45 -23.60 -54.21
C SER A 14 3.29 -22.95 -53.44
N GLY A 15 3.33 -21.63 -53.22
CA GLY A 15 2.17 -20.87 -52.75
C GLY A 15 2.53 -19.71 -51.81
N GLY A 16 2.97 -18.60 -52.37
CA GLY A 16 3.18 -17.35 -51.63
C GLY A 16 1.87 -16.65 -51.28
N LEU A 17 1.90 -15.90 -50.18
CA LEU A 17 1.07 -14.71 -49.93
C LEU A 17 1.83 -13.84 -48.93
N ALA A 18 2.28 -12.68 -49.43
CA ALA A 18 2.89 -11.64 -48.63
C ALA A 18 1.84 -11.00 -47.71
N SER A 19 2.17 -10.85 -46.43
CA SER A 19 1.46 -9.96 -45.51
C SER A 19 2.42 -8.87 -45.05
N SER A 20 2.05 -7.65 -45.41
CA SER A 20 2.72 -6.38 -45.18
C SER A 20 2.10 -5.69 -43.96
N GLY A 21 2.96 -5.06 -43.13
CA GLY A 21 2.59 -4.07 -42.09
C GLY A 21 2.08 -4.71 -40.79
N ASN A 22 2.42 -4.28 -39.58
CA ASN A 22 2.97 -3.02 -39.11
C ASN A 22 3.86 -3.28 -37.89
N ARG A 23 5.07 -2.72 -37.90
CA ARG A 23 5.86 -2.54 -36.68
C ARG A 23 5.28 -1.32 -35.95
N SER A 24 4.31 -1.54 -35.07
CA SER A 24 3.82 -0.51 -34.16
C SER A 24 4.92 -0.21 -33.13
N THR A 25 5.77 0.76 -33.44
CA THR A 25 6.53 1.48 -32.42
C THR A 25 5.55 2.36 -31.66
N THR A 26 5.03 1.84 -30.56
CA THR A 26 4.25 2.64 -29.61
C THR A 26 5.23 3.63 -28.96
N SER A 27 5.30 4.84 -29.49
CA SER A 27 5.90 5.97 -28.79
C SER A 27 5.03 6.24 -27.56
N ILE A 28 5.45 5.77 -26.40
CA ILE A 28 4.84 6.15 -25.13
C ILE A 28 5.07 7.66 -24.99
N SER A 29 4.02 8.43 -25.20
CA SER A 29 4.02 9.88 -24.98
C SER A 29 4.42 10.16 -23.53
N LYS A 30 5.44 11.01 -23.34
CA LYS A 30 5.88 11.54 -22.03
C LYS A 30 4.74 12.15 -21.19
N HIS A 31 3.60 12.45 -21.81
CA HIS A 31 2.39 12.92 -21.14
C HIS A 31 1.65 11.85 -20.32
N SER A 32 1.83 10.55 -20.59
CA SER A 32 1.14 9.49 -19.83
C SER A 32 1.77 9.24 -18.45
N LEU A 33 3.08 9.50 -18.28
CA LEU A 33 3.75 9.39 -16.98
C LEU A 33 3.47 10.59 -16.05
N ALA A 34 3.02 11.72 -16.61
CA ALA A 34 2.78 12.94 -15.83
C ALA A 34 1.47 12.89 -15.03
N CYS A 35 0.43 12.22 -15.55
CA CYS A 35 -0.88 12.13 -14.90
C CYS A 35 -0.83 11.37 -13.56
N ASP A 36 0.03 10.35 -13.47
CA ASP A 36 0.19 9.54 -12.27
C ASP A 36 1.01 10.27 -11.19
N THR A 37 1.88 11.19 -11.60
CA THR A 37 2.79 11.92 -10.69
C THR A 37 2.10 13.09 -10.00
N GLU A 38 1.14 13.75 -10.68
CA GLU A 38 0.37 14.88 -10.12
C GLU A 38 -0.79 14.40 -9.21
N SER A 39 -1.29 13.17 -9.42
CA SER A 39 -2.27 12.53 -8.52
C SER A 39 -1.63 12.06 -7.20
N ALA A 40 -0.41 11.51 -7.27
CA ALA A 40 0.37 11.13 -6.09
C ALA A 40 0.66 12.33 -5.15
N SER A 41 0.65 13.56 -5.68
CA SER A 41 0.91 14.79 -4.91
C SER A 41 -0.23 15.24 -3.99
N LYS A 42 -1.37 14.53 -3.95
CA LYS A 42 -2.50 14.82 -3.02
C LYS A 42 -2.75 13.80 -1.91
N HIS A 43 -2.22 12.59 -2.04
CA HIS A 43 -2.43 11.52 -1.06
C HIS A 43 -1.78 11.78 0.33
N PRO A 44 -2.51 11.62 1.45
CA PRO A 44 -1.98 11.77 2.80
C PRO A 44 -0.71 10.94 3.10
N LEU A 45 -0.64 9.74 2.56
CA LEU A 45 0.45 8.79 2.66
C LEU A 45 1.05 8.50 1.29
N VAL A 46 2.38 8.54 1.22
CA VAL A 46 3.16 8.22 0.02
C VAL A 46 4.20 7.17 0.39
N ILE A 47 4.28 6.10 -0.41
CA ILE A 47 5.40 5.17 -0.35
C ILE A 47 6.58 5.81 -1.09
N GLU A 48 7.65 6.15 -0.38
CA GLU A 48 8.85 6.73 -0.98
C GLU A 48 9.81 5.68 -1.51
N HIS A 49 9.94 4.58 -0.77
CA HIS A 49 10.88 3.52 -1.09
C HIS A 49 10.39 2.19 -0.53
N ILE A 50 10.63 1.11 -1.29
CA ILE A 50 10.40 -0.26 -0.86
C ILE A 50 11.71 -1.02 -1.04
N GLN A 51 12.15 -1.68 0.03
CA GLN A 51 13.25 -2.62 0.00
C GLN A 51 12.79 -4.00 0.44
N VAL A 52 12.90 -4.97 -0.45
CA VAL A 52 12.62 -6.37 -0.15
C VAL A 52 13.90 -7.05 0.36
N ARG A 53 13.81 -7.65 1.55
CA ARG A 53 14.86 -8.47 2.18
C ARG A 53 14.37 -9.91 2.28
N PRO A 54 15.25 -10.91 2.43
CA PRO A 54 14.84 -12.32 2.50
C PRO A 54 13.78 -12.65 3.56
N ASP A 55 13.70 -11.89 4.64
CA ASP A 55 12.83 -12.13 5.79
C ASP A 55 11.77 -11.04 6.03
N ARG A 56 11.88 -9.89 5.37
CA ARG A 56 11.01 -8.72 5.60
C ARG A 56 11.00 -7.75 4.44
N MET A 57 9.96 -6.95 4.38
CA MET A 57 9.89 -5.76 3.54
C MET A 57 10.12 -4.52 4.42
N GLU A 58 10.94 -3.60 3.96
CA GLU A 58 11.24 -2.32 4.59
C GLU A 58 10.67 -1.21 3.70
N VAL A 59 9.70 -0.45 4.20
CA VAL A 59 8.95 0.55 3.45
C VAL A 59 9.12 1.91 4.10
N THR A 60 9.61 2.88 3.34
CA THR A 60 9.65 4.28 3.76
C THR A 60 8.35 4.94 3.38
N ILE A 61 7.60 5.41 4.39
CA ILE A 61 6.31 6.07 4.25
C ILE A 61 6.46 7.53 4.61
N ARG A 62 6.08 8.41 3.70
CA ARG A 62 5.89 9.83 3.98
C ARG A 62 4.44 10.11 4.35
N VAL A 63 4.25 10.74 5.49
CA VAL A 63 3.01 11.38 5.89
C VAL A 63 3.07 12.85 5.46
N ARG A 64 2.17 13.31 4.61
CA ARG A 64 2.34 14.63 3.96
C ARG A 64 2.19 15.82 4.92
N SER A 65 1.42 15.68 5.99
CA SER A 65 1.13 16.76 6.94
C SER A 65 0.91 16.18 8.33
N GLU A 66 1.26 16.95 9.36
CA GLU A 66 1.07 16.59 10.77
C GLU A 66 -0.39 16.23 11.10
N GLN A 67 -1.36 16.82 10.40
CA GLN A 67 -2.78 16.49 10.55
C GLN A 67 -3.10 15.01 10.25
N PHE A 68 -2.22 14.32 9.51
CA PHE A 68 -2.34 12.90 9.18
C PHE A 68 -1.33 12.04 9.95
N ALA A 69 -0.63 12.58 10.95
CA ALA A 69 0.41 11.83 11.66
C ALA A 69 -0.18 10.80 12.62
N TYR A 70 -1.37 11.07 13.17
CA TYR A 70 -1.98 10.26 14.22
C TYR A 70 -3.44 9.91 13.93
N THR A 71 -3.85 8.74 14.41
CA THR A 71 -5.24 8.30 14.38
C THR A 71 -6.11 9.09 15.35
N ASN A 72 -7.41 9.07 15.09
CA ASN A 72 -8.46 9.50 16.01
C ASN A 72 -9.60 8.47 15.96
N ASN A 73 -10.64 8.65 16.78
CA ASN A 73 -11.78 7.72 16.84
C ASN A 73 -12.44 7.48 15.47
N GLN A 74 -12.66 8.54 14.68
CA GLN A 74 -13.35 8.42 13.38
C GLN A 74 -12.55 7.57 12.40
N ILE A 75 -11.23 7.81 12.31
CA ILE A 75 -10.33 7.00 11.48
C ILE A 75 -10.37 5.53 11.94
N ILE A 76 -10.32 5.30 13.24
CA ILE A 76 -10.30 3.95 13.81
C ILE A 76 -11.62 3.20 13.59
N GLU A 77 -12.76 3.84 13.80
CA GLU A 77 -14.07 3.26 13.55
C GLU A 77 -14.20 2.81 12.10
N GLU A 78 -13.81 3.68 11.16
CA GLU A 78 -13.84 3.36 9.73
C GLU A 78 -12.89 2.19 9.42
N VAL A 79 -11.65 2.21 9.92
CA VAL A 79 -10.69 1.12 9.68
C VAL A 79 -11.18 -0.22 10.24
N LEU A 80 -11.78 -0.23 11.44
CA LEU A 80 -12.34 -1.44 12.05
C LEU A 80 -13.50 -2.03 11.25
N SER A 81 -14.24 -1.21 10.49
CA SER A 81 -15.28 -1.72 9.59
C SER A 81 -14.71 -2.61 8.46
N HIS A 82 -13.47 -2.36 8.04
CA HIS A 82 -12.75 -3.14 7.03
C HIS A 82 -11.84 -4.22 7.66
N PHE A 83 -11.33 -3.98 8.87
CA PHE A 83 -10.41 -4.85 9.61
C PHE A 83 -10.95 -5.17 11.03
N PRO A 84 -12.00 -5.99 11.19
CA PRO A 84 -12.66 -6.20 12.48
C PRO A 84 -11.77 -6.83 13.56
N SER A 85 -10.76 -7.62 13.15
CA SER A 85 -9.81 -8.29 14.05
C SER A 85 -8.61 -7.42 14.47
N LEU A 86 -8.45 -6.23 13.89
CA LEU A 86 -7.21 -5.45 13.99
C LEU A 86 -6.82 -5.12 15.44
N GLY A 87 -7.82 -4.77 16.27
CA GLY A 87 -7.59 -4.45 17.68
C GLY A 87 -7.03 -5.61 18.51
N MET A 88 -7.24 -6.86 18.07
CA MET A 88 -6.81 -8.06 18.78
C MET A 88 -5.34 -8.44 18.52
N HIS A 89 -4.65 -7.69 17.65
CA HIS A 89 -3.24 -7.92 17.37
C HIS A 89 -2.40 -7.65 18.61
N ALA A 90 -1.44 -8.53 18.87
CA ALA A 90 -0.43 -8.26 19.90
C ALA A 90 0.41 -7.06 19.46
N CYS A 91 0.56 -6.08 20.34
CA CYS A 91 1.28 -4.85 20.05
C CYS A 91 2.18 -4.51 21.24
N ARG A 92 3.48 -4.31 21.01
CA ARG A 92 4.38 -3.84 22.06
C ARG A 92 4.22 -2.33 22.18
N ASN A 93 3.46 -1.90 23.17
CA ASN A 93 3.17 -0.49 23.41
C ASN A 93 3.25 -0.13 24.90
N HIS A 94 2.93 1.12 25.25
CA HIS A 94 3.07 1.66 26.60
C HIS A 94 1.81 1.50 27.48
N LYS A 95 0.67 1.07 26.92
CA LYS A 95 -0.61 0.98 27.65
C LYS A 95 -1.04 -0.45 27.96
N GLY A 96 -0.75 -1.40 27.07
CA GLY A 96 -1.20 -2.78 27.22
C GLY A 96 -0.54 -3.73 26.23
N ARG A 97 -1.18 -4.87 26.01
CA ARG A 97 -0.64 -5.98 25.20
C ARG A 97 -1.24 -6.02 23.80
N LEU A 98 -2.38 -5.38 23.60
CA LEU A 98 -3.13 -5.41 22.36
C LEU A 98 -3.01 -4.07 21.65
N PHE A 99 -3.20 -4.09 20.33
CA PHE A 99 -3.26 -2.87 19.54
C PHE A 99 -4.47 -2.01 19.93
N ALA A 100 -5.59 -2.63 20.33
CA ALA A 100 -6.77 -1.94 20.85
C ALA A 100 -6.47 -0.97 22.00
N ASP A 101 -5.45 -1.26 22.81
CA ASP A 101 -5.06 -0.43 23.95
C ASP A 101 -4.50 0.94 23.52
N VAL A 102 -4.01 1.08 22.28
CA VAL A 102 -3.35 2.29 21.75
C VAL A 102 -3.87 2.78 20.42
N MET A 103 -4.75 2.04 19.74
CA MET A 103 -5.16 2.33 18.36
C MET A 103 -5.79 3.73 18.20
N ASN A 104 -6.46 4.26 19.22
CA ASN A 104 -6.85 5.66 19.25
C ASN A 104 -5.65 6.52 19.70
N HIS A 105 -5.20 7.42 18.82
CA HIS A 105 -3.99 8.24 18.97
C HIS A 105 -2.66 7.45 18.85
N THR A 106 -2.62 6.48 17.93
CA THR A 106 -1.35 5.89 17.45
C THR A 106 -0.89 6.59 16.18
N SER A 107 0.38 6.43 15.79
CA SER A 107 0.83 6.98 14.51
C SER A 107 0.17 6.25 13.33
N ILE A 108 -0.15 6.98 12.27
CA ILE A 108 -0.74 6.42 11.05
C ILE A 108 0.16 5.36 10.39
N PRO A 109 1.49 5.52 10.33
CA PRO A 109 2.37 4.43 9.87
C PRO A 109 2.28 3.15 10.73
N HIS A 110 2.06 3.26 12.04
CA HIS A 110 1.93 2.10 12.93
C HIS A 110 0.59 1.39 12.72
N LEU A 111 -0.47 2.16 12.45
CA LEU A 111 -1.73 1.58 11.99
C LEU A 111 -1.56 0.82 10.66
N LEU A 112 -0.84 1.41 9.69
CA LEU A 112 -0.57 0.79 8.39
C LEU A 112 0.16 -0.55 8.56
N GLU A 113 1.17 -0.61 9.42
CA GLU A 113 1.86 -1.87 9.75
C GLU A 113 0.87 -2.97 10.17
N HIS A 114 0.00 -2.67 11.14
CA HIS A 114 -0.99 -3.63 11.61
C HIS A 114 -1.99 -4.02 10.52
N MET A 115 -2.43 -3.08 9.67
CA MET A 115 -3.31 -3.39 8.54
C MET A 115 -2.65 -4.36 7.56
N VAL A 116 -1.36 -4.16 7.26
CA VAL A 116 -0.60 -5.05 6.35
C VAL A 116 -0.42 -6.44 6.98
N VAL A 117 -0.07 -6.51 8.26
CA VAL A 117 0.03 -7.77 9.01
C VAL A 117 -1.31 -8.53 9.00
N ASP A 118 -2.43 -7.83 9.24
CA ASP A 118 -3.78 -8.43 9.25
C ASP A 118 -4.20 -8.91 7.85
N GLY A 119 -3.93 -8.12 6.82
CA GLY A 119 -4.19 -8.48 5.42
C GLY A 119 -3.41 -9.71 4.97
N GLN A 120 -2.14 -9.83 5.35
CA GLN A 120 -1.33 -11.01 5.08
C GLN A 120 -1.82 -12.23 5.87
N THR A 121 -2.16 -12.05 7.15
CA THR A 121 -2.66 -13.13 8.00
C THR A 121 -3.90 -13.79 7.41
N ARG A 122 -4.83 -12.99 6.84
CA ARG A 122 -6.02 -13.51 6.14
C ARG A 122 -5.73 -14.29 4.84
N ARG A 123 -4.55 -14.08 4.25
CA ARG A 123 -4.12 -14.72 2.99
C ARG A 123 -3.07 -15.80 3.19
N ALA A 124 -2.67 -16.04 4.43
CA ALA A 124 -1.67 -17.01 4.79
C ALA A 124 -2.11 -18.42 4.38
N GLN A 125 -1.19 -19.21 3.84
CA GLN A 125 -1.49 -20.59 3.47
C GLN A 125 -1.53 -21.52 4.69
N LYS A 126 -0.89 -21.11 5.80
CA LYS A 126 -0.80 -21.88 7.04
C LYS A 126 -1.38 -21.08 8.21
N GLU A 127 -2.23 -21.72 8.99
CA GLU A 127 -2.89 -21.12 10.16
C GLU A 127 -1.91 -20.72 11.27
N ASP A 128 -0.76 -21.40 11.36
CA ASP A 128 0.28 -21.12 12.36
C ASP A 128 1.33 -20.11 11.86
N ARG A 129 1.14 -19.53 10.66
CA ARG A 129 2.06 -18.51 10.15
C ARG A 129 1.90 -17.22 10.95
N ILE A 130 2.97 -16.84 11.65
CA ILE A 130 3.05 -15.59 12.39
C ILE A 130 3.72 -14.53 11.52
N PHE A 131 3.03 -13.41 11.35
CA PHE A 131 3.59 -12.18 10.77
C PHE A 131 3.90 -11.19 11.89
N THR A 132 5.01 -10.48 11.74
CA THR A 132 5.45 -9.45 12.68
C THR A 132 5.80 -8.18 11.92
N GLY A 133 5.70 -7.04 12.60
CA GLY A 133 6.09 -5.75 12.06
C GLY A 133 6.78 -4.87 13.09
N THR A 134 7.36 -3.78 12.59
CA THR A 134 7.86 -2.67 13.39
C THR A 134 7.68 -1.35 12.65
N THR A 135 7.32 -0.31 13.38
CA THR A 135 7.21 1.05 12.85
C THR A 135 8.06 1.99 13.68
N GLN A 136 8.82 2.85 13.00
CA GLN A 136 9.62 3.90 13.62
C GLN A 136 9.54 5.17 12.80
N TRP A 137 9.28 6.31 13.44
CA TRP A 137 9.51 7.60 12.82
C TRP A 137 11.02 7.78 12.55
N SER A 138 11.33 8.43 11.43
CA SER A 138 12.67 8.88 11.09
C SER A 138 13.14 9.90 12.13
N ARG A 139 14.44 9.90 12.41
CA ARG A 139 15.04 10.90 13.33
C ARG A 139 15.31 12.22 12.61
N GLU A 140 15.49 12.15 11.30
CA GLU A 140 15.87 13.27 10.45
C GLU A 140 14.65 14.03 9.92
N ASP A 141 13.52 13.35 9.76
CA ASP A 141 12.29 13.93 9.22
C ASP A 141 11.06 13.42 10.01
N PRO A 142 10.37 14.28 10.78
CA PRO A 142 9.26 13.88 11.64
C PRO A 142 8.01 13.42 10.88
N LEU A 143 8.01 13.57 9.55
CA LEU A 143 6.92 13.16 8.67
C LEU A 143 7.27 11.92 7.83
N VAL A 144 8.41 11.27 8.11
CA VAL A 144 8.81 10.00 7.48
C VAL A 144 8.84 8.92 8.52
N ALA A 145 8.26 7.76 8.20
CA ALA A 145 8.39 6.56 9.00
C ALA A 145 8.98 5.41 8.18
N LEU A 146 9.77 4.58 8.85
CA LEU A 146 10.13 3.26 8.39
C LEU A 146 9.12 2.26 8.95
N VAL A 147 8.40 1.58 8.05
CA VAL A 147 7.50 0.48 8.35
C VAL A 147 8.14 -0.78 7.81
N ALA A 148 8.44 -1.75 8.68
CA ALA A 148 8.99 -3.03 8.28
C ALA A 148 8.06 -4.17 8.72
N PHE A 149 7.88 -5.18 7.88
CA PHE A 149 7.07 -6.34 8.21
C PHE A 149 7.60 -7.61 7.55
N SER A 150 7.50 -8.74 8.26
CA SER A 150 7.77 -10.05 7.68
C SER A 150 6.71 -10.40 6.63
N TYR A 151 7.08 -11.24 5.66
CA TYR A 151 6.16 -11.77 4.66
C TYR A 151 6.37 -13.28 4.45
N GLU A 152 5.42 -13.92 3.78
CA GLU A 152 5.55 -15.30 3.27
C GLU A 152 5.77 -15.28 1.76
N ASP A 153 4.97 -14.48 1.06
CA ASP A 153 5.04 -14.21 -0.37
C ASP A 153 5.14 -12.69 -0.57
N ASP A 154 6.17 -12.23 -1.28
CA ASP A 154 6.47 -10.81 -1.47
C ASP A 154 5.46 -10.12 -2.40
N LEU A 155 4.94 -10.82 -3.40
CA LEU A 155 3.90 -10.29 -4.28
C LEU A 155 2.59 -10.09 -3.53
N VAL A 156 2.21 -11.05 -2.68
CA VAL A 156 1.04 -10.91 -1.79
C VAL A 156 1.24 -9.74 -0.82
N ALA A 157 2.44 -9.62 -0.24
CA ALA A 157 2.75 -8.53 0.68
C ALA A 157 2.70 -7.16 0.01
N LEU A 158 3.23 -7.03 -1.21
CA LEU A 158 3.15 -5.80 -2.03
C LEU A 158 1.70 -5.46 -2.38
N GLU A 159 0.89 -6.45 -2.75
CA GLU A 159 -0.52 -6.25 -3.07
C GLU A 159 -1.29 -5.74 -1.84
N VAL A 160 -1.11 -6.39 -0.69
CA VAL A 160 -1.73 -5.99 0.58
C VAL A 160 -1.28 -4.60 1.00
N LEU A 161 0.02 -4.28 0.90
CA LEU A 161 0.55 -2.95 1.19
C LEU A 161 -0.15 -1.87 0.35
N ASN A 162 -0.22 -2.07 -0.96
CA ASN A 162 -0.85 -1.11 -1.86
C ASN A 162 -2.34 -0.92 -1.55
N GLN A 163 -3.06 -2.01 -1.25
CA GLN A 163 -4.47 -1.94 -0.85
C GLN A 163 -4.67 -1.18 0.47
N CYS A 164 -3.83 -1.45 1.47
CA CYS A 164 -3.90 -0.76 2.76
C CYS A 164 -3.60 0.74 2.62
N VAL A 165 -2.57 1.10 1.85
CA VAL A 165 -2.23 2.51 1.61
C VAL A 165 -3.34 3.24 0.85
N ALA A 166 -3.91 2.61 -0.19
CA ALA A 166 -5.02 3.19 -0.94
C ALA A 166 -6.25 3.44 -0.05
N LEU A 167 -6.65 2.44 0.75
CA LEU A 167 -7.76 2.56 1.67
C LEU A 167 -7.49 3.65 2.73
N LEU A 168 -6.33 3.61 3.38
CA LEU A 168 -6.00 4.55 4.45
C LEU A 168 -5.93 5.99 3.94
N ASN A 169 -5.44 6.20 2.71
CA ASN A 169 -5.51 7.50 2.06
C ASN A 169 -6.95 7.99 1.85
N ALA A 170 -7.86 7.12 1.41
CA ALA A 170 -9.28 7.48 1.24
C ALA A 170 -9.92 7.87 2.58
N ILE A 171 -9.70 7.08 3.63
CA ILE A 171 -10.21 7.33 4.98
C ILE A 171 -9.69 8.68 5.51
N LEU A 172 -8.39 8.93 5.36
CA LEU A 172 -7.75 10.16 5.84
C LEU A 172 -8.26 11.41 5.12
N LEU A 173 -8.53 11.35 3.82
CA LEU A 173 -9.08 12.48 3.07
C LEU A 173 -10.50 12.84 3.54
N VAL A 174 -11.37 11.84 3.73
CA VAL A 174 -12.76 12.05 4.22
C VAL A 174 -12.76 12.65 5.63
N SER A 175 -11.81 12.25 6.49
CA SER A 175 -11.74 12.73 7.88
C SER A 175 -11.56 14.26 8.01
N ILE A 176 -11.01 14.93 6.99
CA ILE A 176 -10.80 16.39 6.97
C ILE A 176 -12.10 17.13 6.59
N GLU A 177 -12.88 16.57 5.68
CA GLU A 177 -14.13 17.18 5.19
C GLU A 177 -15.17 17.25 6.33
N VAL A 178 -15.20 16.21 7.16
CA VAL A 178 -16.03 16.19 8.37
C VAL A 178 -15.55 17.24 9.39
N GLY A 179 -14.24 17.38 9.63
CA GLY A 179 -13.71 18.38 10.56
C GLY A 179 -13.98 19.84 10.16
N THR A 180 -14.08 20.11 8.86
CA THR A 180 -14.33 21.46 8.33
C THR A 180 -15.80 21.88 8.47
N THR A 181 -16.74 20.93 8.37
CA THR A 181 -18.18 21.22 8.48
C THR A 181 -18.65 21.49 9.91
N ILE A 182 -17.96 20.98 10.93
CA ILE A 182 -18.29 21.24 12.35
C ILE A 182 -17.85 22.63 12.80
N ASN A 183 -16.70 23.11 12.32
CA ASN A 183 -16.17 24.44 12.69
C ASN A 183 -16.89 25.62 12.01
N GLY A 184 -17.64 25.38 10.93
CA GLY A 184 -18.41 26.41 10.22
C GLY A 184 -19.72 26.85 10.88
N ARG A 185 -20.15 26.20 11.98
CA ARG A 185 -21.47 26.43 12.60
C ARG A 185 -21.48 27.36 13.82
N ASN A 186 -20.32 27.85 14.28
CA ASN A 186 -20.21 28.58 15.56
C ASN A 186 -20.07 30.11 15.46
N ASN A 187 -20.20 30.73 14.26
CA ASN A 187 -20.02 32.18 14.12
C ASN A 187 -21.30 32.99 13.83
N ASP A 188 -22.48 32.36 13.77
CA ASP A 188 -23.73 33.06 13.46
C ASP A 188 -24.65 33.12 14.69
N ASN A 189 -24.20 33.77 15.77
CA ASN A 189 -25.14 34.30 16.78
C ASN A 189 -24.50 35.40 17.64
N SER A 190 -24.26 36.55 17.03
CA SER A 190 -24.13 37.84 17.75
C SER A 190 -24.42 38.99 16.80
N ALA A 191 -25.70 39.19 16.49
CA ALA A 191 -26.27 40.49 16.14
C ALA A 191 -27.79 40.37 16.07
N HIS A 192 -28.49 40.73 17.14
CA HIS A 192 -29.43 41.85 17.10
C HIS A 192 -30.00 42.12 18.50
N LEU A 193 -30.14 43.43 18.74
CA LEU A 193 -30.59 44.15 19.94
C LEU A 193 -31.92 43.67 20.51
#